data_AF-A0A288DK19-F1
#
_entry.id   AF-A0A288DK19-F1
#
_cell.length_a   1.000
_cell.length_b   1.000
_cell.length_c   1.000
_cell.angle_alpha   90.00
_cell.angle_beta   90.00
_cell.angle_gamma   90.00
#
_symmetry.space_group_name_H-M   'P 1'
#
loop_
_entity.id
_entity.type
_entity.pdbx_description
1 polymer ?
#
loop_
_entity_poly.entity_id
_entity_poly.type
_entity_poly.pdbx_seq_one_letter_code
_entity_poly.pdbx_strand_id
1 'polypeptide(L)'
;MLLAIDKPTGITSYDVIRRLKRAFPKQKIGHSGTLDPLATGLLIIGIGSGTKLLTQIQGLDKKYETTIDFAQMTDTRDVDYRDSHEQYKIADKGIIKNDQFIAAPSQVELEEKLSLLVPEKELPLTPFSAKKKDGKKMYELARDGHILTENRVMKVFENKVVSYDFPLLKLTLHVGSGTYIRSIGYWLGQEFGLGGILTQLRRTSIGKFNLNDMKLEKIGDEGLLGCEIEL
;
A
#
# COMPACT_ATOMS: atom_id res chain seq x y z
N MET A 1 22.87 -5.15 12.61
CA MET A 1 21.60 -5.74 13.07
C MET A 1 20.48 -5.35 12.12
N LEU A 2 19.59 -6.29 11.84
CA LEU A 2 18.32 -6.06 11.15
C LEU A 2 17.18 -6.38 12.13
N LEU A 3 16.13 -5.56 12.14
CA LEU A 3 14.91 -5.82 12.88
C LEU A 3 13.74 -5.95 11.91
N ALA A 4 12.90 -6.96 12.08
CA ALA A 4 11.57 -7.00 11.50
C ALA A 4 10.59 -6.35 12.47
N ILE A 5 9.95 -5.26 12.06
CA ILE A 5 8.92 -4.57 12.86
C ILE A 5 7.55 -4.80 12.23
N ASP A 6 6.55 -5.17 13.02
CA ASP A 6 5.15 -5.06 12.62
C ASP A 6 4.69 -3.62 12.86
N LYS A 7 4.70 -2.80 11.81
CA LYS A 7 4.33 -1.39 11.91
C LYS A 7 2.85 -1.28 12.27
N PRO A 8 2.47 -0.62 13.38
CA PRO A 8 1.07 -0.33 13.66
C PRO A 8 0.51 0.69 12.67
N THR A 9 -0.82 0.75 12.57
CA THR A 9 -1.50 1.76 11.74
C THR A 9 -1.36 3.17 12.34
N GLY A 10 -1.60 4.20 11.52
CA GLY A 10 -1.65 5.60 11.94
C GLY A 10 -0.29 6.28 12.15
N ILE A 11 0.82 5.57 11.98
CA ILE A 11 2.18 6.14 12.08
C ILE A 11 2.94 6.00 10.77
N THR A 12 3.82 6.94 10.45
CA THR A 12 4.71 6.82 9.28
C THR A 12 5.83 5.80 9.53
N SER A 13 6.47 5.34 8.45
CA SER A 13 7.71 4.54 8.56
C SER A 13 8.85 5.30 9.26
N TYR A 14 8.87 6.63 9.16
CA TYR A 14 9.84 7.46 9.85
C TYR A 14 9.57 7.57 11.35
N ASP A 15 8.30 7.53 11.76
CA ASP A 15 7.93 7.51 13.18
C ASP A 15 8.44 6.24 13.87
N VAL A 16 8.46 5.10 13.17
CA VAL A 16 9.13 3.87 13.65
C VAL A 16 10.60 4.13 13.93
N ILE A 17 11.32 4.75 12.99
CA ILE A 17 12.73 5.13 13.19
C ILE A 17 12.87 6.05 14.40
N ARG A 18 12.02 7.06 14.53
CA ARG A 18 12.07 8.04 15.63
C ARG A 18 11.90 7.37 17.00
N ARG A 19 11.00 6.40 17.11
CA ARG A 19 10.81 5.58 18.32
C ARG A 19 12.07 4.74 18.59
N LEU A 20 12.58 4.02 17.59
CA LEU A 20 13.76 3.15 17.75
C LEU A 20 15.05 3.91 18.11
N LYS A 21 15.18 5.20 17.76
CA LYS A 21 16.34 6.01 18.17
C LYS A 21 16.51 6.11 19.69
N ARG A 22 15.45 5.93 20.48
CA ARG A 22 15.52 5.93 21.94
C ARG A 22 16.13 4.64 22.48
N ALA A 23 15.73 3.50 21.92
CA ALA A 23 16.29 2.19 22.25
C ALA A 23 17.72 1.99 21.72
N PHE A 24 18.05 2.63 20.59
CA PHE A 24 19.36 2.51 19.92
C PHE A 24 20.01 3.89 19.72
N PRO A 25 20.44 4.55 20.80
CA PRO A 25 21.00 5.89 20.73
C PRO A 25 22.30 5.89 19.90
N LYS A 26 22.52 6.98 19.15
CA LYS A 26 23.72 7.23 18.31
C LYS A 26 23.94 6.23 17.16
N GLN A 27 23.00 5.31 16.91
CA GLN A 27 23.08 4.41 15.77
C GLN A 27 22.47 5.03 14.51
N LYS A 28 23.05 4.71 13.34
CA LYS A 28 22.40 4.97 12.05
C LYS A 28 21.24 3.99 11.91
N ILE A 29 20.04 4.50 11.59
CA ILE A 29 18.83 3.68 11.43
C ILE A 29 18.17 4.02 10.09
N GLY A 30 17.74 3.00 9.35
CA GLY A 30 17.00 3.14 8.09
C GLY A 30 15.99 2.01 7.90
N HIS A 31 15.14 2.10 6.86
CA HIS A 31 14.16 1.06 6.54
C HIS A 31 14.28 0.58 5.08
N SER A 32 13.77 -0.61 4.79
CA SER A 32 13.87 -1.32 3.48
C SER A 32 12.73 -1.00 2.49
N GLY A 33 12.05 0.13 2.70
CA GLY A 33 10.89 0.53 1.89
C GLY A 33 9.73 1.05 2.73
N THR A 34 9.19 2.18 2.31
CA THR A 34 8.13 2.91 3.03
C THR A 34 6.83 2.11 3.06
N LEU A 35 6.14 2.16 4.19
CA LEU A 35 4.71 1.92 4.35
C LEU A 35 4.02 3.24 4.67
N ASP A 36 2.91 3.49 3.99
CA ASP A 36 2.01 4.63 4.24
C ASP A 36 1.43 4.56 5.67
N PRO A 37 0.92 5.67 6.23
CA PRO A 37 0.37 5.71 7.60
C PRO A 37 -0.75 4.69 7.84
N LEU A 38 -1.77 4.64 6.96
CA LEU A 38 -2.79 3.58 6.87
C LEU A 38 -2.19 2.17 7.00
N ALA A 39 -1.09 1.92 6.28
CA ALA A 39 -0.59 0.58 6.09
C ALA A 39 -0.01 0.00 7.38
N THR A 40 -0.13 -1.32 7.57
CA THR A 40 0.46 -2.05 8.69
C THR A 40 1.42 -3.13 8.20
N GLY A 41 2.04 -3.86 9.11
CA GLY A 41 2.82 -5.05 8.77
C GLY A 41 4.30 -4.77 8.59
N LEU A 42 4.95 -5.65 7.82
CA LEU A 42 6.38 -5.87 7.88
C LEU A 42 7.16 -4.66 7.40
N LEU A 43 7.95 -4.09 8.29
CA LEU A 43 8.93 -3.06 8.01
C LEU A 43 10.30 -3.53 8.50
N ILE A 44 11.18 -3.91 7.57
CA ILE A 44 12.55 -4.27 7.94
C ILE A 44 13.36 -2.99 8.16
N ILE A 45 13.94 -2.89 9.36
CA ILE A 45 14.78 -1.80 9.85
C ILE A 45 16.22 -2.26 9.93
N GLY A 46 17.15 -1.44 9.42
CA GLY A 46 18.58 -1.65 9.58
C GLY A 46 19.11 -0.73 10.68
N ILE A 47 19.93 -1.28 11.58
CA ILE A 47 20.59 -0.54 12.67
C ILE A 47 22.10 -0.72 12.55
N GLY A 48 22.81 0.41 12.63
CA GLY A 48 24.27 0.48 12.48
C GLY A 48 24.72 -0.08 11.14
N SER A 49 25.61 -1.07 11.17
CA SER A 49 26.11 -1.78 9.98
C SER A 49 25.00 -2.46 9.17
N GLY A 50 23.88 -2.83 9.80
CA GLY A 50 22.74 -3.47 9.12
C GLY A 50 22.06 -2.57 8.09
N THR A 51 22.24 -1.24 8.18
CA THR A 51 21.75 -0.30 7.16
C THR A 51 22.34 -0.53 5.77
N LYS A 52 23.51 -1.18 5.68
CA LYS A 52 24.15 -1.53 4.40
C LYS A 52 23.38 -2.59 3.61
N LEU A 53 22.55 -3.40 4.28
CA LEU A 53 21.79 -4.49 3.67
C LEU A 53 20.43 -4.05 3.11
N LEU A 54 19.97 -2.84 3.47
CA LEU A 54 18.61 -2.38 3.17
C LEU A 54 18.32 -2.27 1.67
N THR A 55 19.31 -1.89 0.86
CA THR A 55 19.16 -1.77 -0.60
C THR A 55 18.80 -3.11 -1.25
N GLN A 56 19.43 -4.20 -0.80
CA GLN A 56 19.13 -5.54 -1.30
C GLN A 56 17.71 -5.96 -0.91
N ILE A 57 17.31 -5.74 0.34
CA ILE A 57 15.99 -6.09 0.86
C ILE A 57 14.87 -5.30 0.16
N GLN A 58 15.13 -4.02 -0.12
CA GLN A 58 14.18 -3.15 -0.82
C GLN A 58 13.82 -3.69 -2.21
N GLY A 59 14.80 -4.28 -2.91
CA GLY A 59 14.63 -4.87 -4.24
C GLY A 59 13.78 -6.14 -4.30
N LEU A 60 13.60 -6.84 -3.17
CA LEU A 60 12.86 -8.10 -3.11
C LEU A 60 11.39 -7.94 -3.54
N ASP A 61 10.71 -9.04 -3.79
CA ASP A 61 9.26 -9.10 -3.88
C ASP A 61 8.59 -8.86 -2.52
N LYS A 62 7.29 -8.58 -2.52
CA LYS A 62 6.50 -8.33 -1.32
C LYS A 62 5.11 -8.95 -1.45
N LYS A 63 4.54 -9.37 -0.32
CA LYS A 63 3.15 -9.84 -0.24
C LYS A 63 2.32 -8.89 0.62
N TYR A 64 1.08 -8.64 0.17
CA TYR A 64 0.14 -7.75 0.82
C TYR A 64 -1.23 -8.40 0.96
N GLU A 65 -1.91 -8.02 2.03
CA GLU A 65 -3.35 -8.15 2.20
C GLU A 65 -3.96 -6.75 2.15
N THR A 66 -5.07 -6.58 1.44
CA THR A 66 -5.70 -5.27 1.30
C THR A 66 -7.21 -5.37 1.15
N THR A 67 -7.89 -4.30 1.55
CA THR A 67 -9.33 -4.11 1.28
C THR A 67 -9.50 -2.88 0.40
N ILE A 68 -10.18 -3.06 -0.73
CA ILE A 68 -10.61 -2.00 -1.64
C ILE A 68 -12.08 -1.69 -1.35
N ASP A 69 -12.43 -0.41 -1.29
CA ASP A 69 -13.81 0.06 -1.23
C ASP A 69 -14.16 0.78 -2.54
N PHE A 70 -15.13 0.21 -3.26
CA PHE A 70 -15.62 0.73 -4.54
C PHE A 70 -16.64 1.87 -4.40
N ALA A 71 -17.17 2.12 -3.21
CA ALA A 71 -18.14 3.18 -2.97
C ALA A 71 -17.49 4.54 -2.69
N GLN A 72 -16.16 4.64 -2.70
CA GLN A 72 -15.45 5.86 -2.33
C GLN A 72 -14.31 6.16 -3.31
N MET A 73 -13.99 7.44 -3.46
CA MET A 73 -12.87 7.93 -4.26
C MET A 73 -12.17 9.08 -3.53
N THR A 74 -10.84 9.08 -3.51
CA THR A 74 -10.04 10.10 -2.81
C THR A 74 -8.81 10.49 -3.62
N ASP A 75 -8.27 11.68 -3.35
CA ASP A 75 -7.03 12.19 -3.95
C ASP A 75 -5.79 11.33 -3.65
N THR A 76 -5.75 10.72 -2.46
CA THR A 76 -4.66 9.82 -2.04
C THR A 76 -4.89 8.36 -2.43
N ARG A 77 -6.11 8.01 -2.89
CA ARG A 77 -6.56 6.63 -3.19
C ARG A 77 -6.50 5.70 -1.98
N ASP A 78 -6.63 6.28 -0.80
CA ASP A 78 -6.76 5.60 0.49
C ASP A 78 -7.69 6.41 1.41
N VAL A 79 -8.00 5.84 2.57
CA VAL A 79 -8.85 6.47 3.59
C VAL A 79 -8.21 7.68 4.30
N ASP A 80 -6.91 7.92 4.13
CA ASP A 80 -6.19 9.03 4.78
C ASP A 80 -6.26 10.35 3.96
N TYR A 81 -7.16 10.45 2.97
CA TYR A 81 -7.34 11.56 2.02
C TYR A 81 -6.97 12.96 2.55
N ARG A 82 -6.49 13.84 1.66
CA ARG A 82 -6.03 15.18 2.07
C ARG A 82 -7.02 16.26 1.68
N ASP A 83 -7.34 16.31 0.39
CA ASP A 83 -8.06 17.43 -0.19
C ASP A 83 -9.43 17.04 -0.76
N SER A 84 -9.60 15.81 -1.26
CA SER A 84 -10.86 15.38 -1.86
C SER A 84 -11.29 13.98 -1.43
N HIS A 85 -12.61 13.87 -1.22
CA HIS A 85 -13.28 12.65 -0.85
C HIS A 85 -14.69 12.65 -1.44
N GLU A 86 -14.95 11.68 -2.29
CA GLU A 86 -16.28 11.37 -2.83
C GLU A 86 -16.77 10.07 -2.20
N GLN A 87 -18.00 10.10 -1.70
CA GLN A 87 -18.73 8.91 -1.25
C GLN A 87 -19.96 8.73 -2.13
N TYR A 88 -20.10 7.55 -2.71
CA TYR A 88 -21.21 7.18 -3.57
C TYR A 88 -22.26 6.44 -2.75
N LYS A 89 -23.54 6.73 -3.04
CA LYS A 89 -24.65 6.06 -2.35
C LYS A 89 -24.69 4.60 -2.76
N ILE A 90 -24.57 3.69 -1.79
CA ILE A 90 -24.74 2.25 -2.01
C ILE A 90 -26.22 1.95 -2.28
N ALA A 91 -26.48 1.18 -3.32
CA ALA A 91 -27.78 0.63 -3.68
C ALA A 91 -27.68 -0.91 -3.75
N ASP A 92 -28.81 -1.60 -3.88
CA ASP A 92 -28.78 -3.06 -4.09
C ASP A 92 -27.97 -3.39 -5.35
N LYS A 93 -26.89 -4.15 -5.17
CA LYS A 93 -25.95 -4.55 -6.23
C LYS A 93 -25.33 -3.39 -7.02
N GLY A 94 -25.01 -2.26 -6.39
CA GLY A 94 -24.31 -1.17 -7.09
C GLY A 94 -24.19 0.13 -6.29
N ILE A 95 -23.74 1.18 -6.97
CA ILE A 95 -23.70 2.54 -6.43
C ILE A 95 -24.49 3.52 -7.31
N ILE A 96 -24.87 4.66 -6.74
CA ILE A 96 -25.29 5.85 -7.49
C ILE A 96 -24.13 6.84 -7.55
N LYS A 97 -23.66 7.14 -8.76
CA LYS A 97 -22.60 8.11 -9.05
C LYS A 97 -23.09 9.06 -10.15
N ASN A 98 -23.07 10.36 -9.89
CA ASN A 98 -23.57 11.39 -10.82
C ASN A 98 -25.00 11.10 -11.31
N ASP A 99 -25.90 10.77 -10.38
CA ASP A 99 -27.31 10.38 -10.65
C ASP A 99 -27.49 9.16 -11.57
N GLN A 100 -26.43 8.38 -11.81
CA GLN A 100 -26.46 7.15 -12.60
C GLN A 100 -26.20 5.94 -11.71
N PHE A 101 -26.95 4.86 -11.96
CA PHE A 101 -26.71 3.56 -11.33
C PHE A 101 -25.55 2.85 -12.03
N ILE A 102 -24.54 2.46 -11.26
CA ILE A 102 -23.42 1.64 -11.71
C ILE A 102 -23.51 0.30 -10.98
N ALA A 103 -23.66 -0.77 -11.75
CA ALA A 103 -23.79 -2.11 -11.21
C ALA A 103 -22.49 -2.56 -10.54
N ALA A 104 -22.63 -3.30 -9.44
CA ALA A 104 -21.55 -4.02 -8.81
C ALA A 104 -21.07 -5.13 -9.75
N PRO A 105 -19.75 -5.26 -10.03
CA PRO A 105 -19.25 -6.39 -10.79
C PRO A 105 -19.48 -7.68 -10.02
N SER A 106 -19.70 -8.78 -10.72
CA SER A 106 -19.65 -10.12 -10.16
C SER A 106 -18.22 -10.49 -9.75
N GLN A 107 -18.08 -11.54 -8.92
CA GLN A 107 -16.76 -12.05 -8.58
C GLN A 107 -15.99 -12.55 -9.81
N VAL A 108 -16.69 -13.13 -10.80
CA VAL A 108 -16.08 -13.60 -12.04
C VAL A 108 -15.50 -12.43 -12.85
N GLU A 109 -16.26 -11.34 -13.02
CA GLU A 109 -15.76 -10.14 -13.71
C GLU A 109 -14.56 -9.50 -12.99
N LEU A 110 -14.57 -9.50 -11.65
CA LEU A 110 -13.44 -9.05 -10.84
C LEU A 110 -12.19 -9.90 -11.10
N GLU A 111 -12.32 -11.22 -11.06
CA GLU A 111 -11.21 -12.16 -11.31
C GLU A 111 -10.69 -12.06 -12.75
N GLU A 112 -11.57 -11.91 -13.73
CA GLU A 112 -11.19 -11.67 -15.14
C GLU A 112 -10.38 -10.38 -15.28
N LYS A 113 -10.82 -9.26 -14.70
CA LYS A 113 -10.04 -8.02 -14.72
C LYS A 113 -8.73 -8.16 -13.98
N LEU A 114 -8.73 -8.73 -12.78
CA LEU A 114 -7.51 -8.92 -11.98
C LEU A 114 -6.48 -9.82 -12.69
N SER A 115 -6.90 -10.78 -13.52
CA SER A 115 -6.00 -11.61 -14.33
C SER A 115 -5.11 -10.78 -15.26
N LEU A 116 -5.59 -9.61 -15.72
CA LEU A 116 -4.86 -8.69 -16.59
C LEU A 116 -3.72 -7.95 -15.88
N LEU A 117 -3.57 -8.09 -14.57
CA LEU A 117 -2.44 -7.52 -13.81
C LEU A 117 -1.14 -8.31 -14.01
N VAL A 118 -1.25 -9.61 -14.34
CA VAL A 118 -0.13 -10.56 -14.36
C VAL A 118 0.39 -10.71 -15.79
N PRO A 119 1.72 -10.76 -16.01
CA PRO A 119 2.81 -10.67 -15.03
C PRO A 119 3.20 -9.25 -14.64
N GLU A 120 2.81 -8.27 -15.45
CA GLU A 120 3.03 -6.86 -15.21
C GLU A 120 1.96 -6.02 -15.90
N LYS A 121 1.71 -4.83 -15.34
CA LYS A 121 0.75 -3.91 -15.92
C LYS A 121 1.18 -2.47 -15.73
N GLU A 122 0.93 -1.66 -16.75
CA GLU A 122 1.10 -0.22 -16.67
C GLU A 122 -0.08 0.40 -15.91
N LEU A 123 0.20 1.04 -14.77
CA LEU A 123 -0.83 1.59 -13.89
C LEU A 123 -0.55 3.06 -13.54
N PRO A 124 -1.59 3.89 -13.37
CA PRO A 124 -1.43 5.30 -13.03
C PRO A 124 -0.87 5.45 -11.62
N LEU A 125 0.20 6.23 -11.47
CA LEU A 125 0.74 6.55 -10.14
C LEU A 125 -0.24 7.42 -9.35
N THR A 126 -0.17 7.28 -8.03
CA THR A 126 -0.84 8.21 -7.11
C THR A 126 -0.14 9.58 -7.18
N PRO A 127 -0.86 10.70 -7.23
CA PRO A 127 -0.23 12.04 -7.26
C PRO A 127 0.65 12.33 -6.03
N PHE A 128 0.45 11.61 -4.92
CA PHE A 128 1.23 11.74 -3.68
C PHE A 128 2.36 10.71 -3.52
N SER A 129 2.88 10.15 -4.62
CA SER A 129 4.04 9.25 -4.52
C SER A 129 5.28 10.00 -4.03
N ALA A 130 6.11 9.35 -3.19
CA ALA A 130 7.25 9.98 -2.50
C ALA A 130 8.41 10.45 -3.41
N LYS A 131 8.25 10.38 -4.74
CA LYS A 131 9.24 10.86 -5.69
C LYS A 131 8.96 12.33 -6.04
N LYS A 132 9.89 13.20 -5.65
CA LYS A 132 9.92 14.60 -6.12
C LYS A 132 10.26 14.60 -7.61
N LYS A 133 9.50 15.34 -8.41
CA LYS A 133 9.91 15.73 -9.77
C LYS A 133 10.31 17.20 -9.70
N ASP A 134 11.55 17.51 -10.09
CA ASP A 134 12.09 18.88 -10.21
C ASP A 134 11.91 19.79 -8.98
N GLY A 135 12.12 19.25 -7.77
CA GLY A 135 12.13 20.05 -6.54
C GLY A 135 10.77 20.58 -6.08
N LYS A 136 9.70 20.43 -6.87
CA LYS A 136 8.32 20.79 -6.54
C LYS A 136 7.52 19.56 -6.16
N LYS A 137 6.60 19.72 -5.21
CA LYS A 137 5.71 18.63 -4.78
C LYS A 137 4.66 18.44 -5.88
N MET A 138 4.47 17.21 -6.36
CA MET A 138 3.51 16.84 -7.42
C MET A 138 2.08 17.34 -7.19
N TYR A 139 1.71 17.67 -5.94
CA TYR A 139 0.39 18.25 -5.61
C TYR A 139 0.14 19.63 -6.26
N GLU A 140 1.19 20.41 -6.54
CA GLU A 140 1.04 21.77 -7.09
C GLU A 140 0.62 21.76 -8.57
N LEU A 141 0.92 20.69 -9.31
CA LEU A 141 0.59 20.54 -10.74
C LEU A 141 -0.82 19.97 -10.98
N ALA A 142 -1.42 19.31 -9.99
CA ALA A 142 -2.75 18.70 -10.11
C ALA A 142 -3.90 19.73 -10.12
N ARG A 143 -3.63 20.99 -9.75
CA ARG A 143 -4.63 22.08 -9.69
C ARG A 143 -5.00 22.70 -11.04
N ASP A 144 -4.18 22.54 -12.07
CA ASP A 144 -4.39 23.16 -13.39
C ASP A 144 -5.11 22.24 -14.40
N GLY A 145 -5.81 21.19 -13.94
CA GLY A 145 -6.57 20.29 -14.82
C GLY A 145 -5.71 19.33 -15.66
N HIS A 146 -4.38 19.40 -15.52
CA HIS A 146 -3.45 18.40 -16.06
C HIS A 146 -3.07 17.41 -14.97
N ILE A 147 -3.93 16.42 -14.73
CA ILE A 147 -3.51 15.21 -14.03
C ILE A 147 -2.58 14.45 -14.99
N LEU A 148 -1.31 14.84 -15.04
CA LEU A 148 -0.25 13.98 -15.57
C LEU A 148 -0.07 12.83 -14.57
N THR A 149 -0.96 11.84 -14.61
CA THR A 149 -0.66 10.55 -13.99
C THR A 149 0.46 9.94 -14.80
N GLU A 150 1.69 10.10 -14.33
CA GLU A 150 2.77 9.25 -14.80
C GLU A 150 2.34 7.81 -14.55
N ASN A 151 2.26 7.02 -15.63
CA ASN A 151 2.02 5.61 -15.52
C ASN A 151 3.33 4.89 -15.21
N ARG A 152 3.24 3.76 -14.53
CA ARG A 152 4.40 2.92 -14.24
C ARG A 152 4.05 1.46 -14.44
N VAL A 153 4.96 0.73 -15.08
CA VAL A 153 4.90 -0.74 -15.13
C VAL A 153 5.13 -1.29 -13.72
N MET A 154 4.15 -2.04 -13.23
CA MET A 154 4.15 -2.69 -11.94
C MET A 154 4.11 -4.20 -12.14
N LYS A 155 5.04 -4.91 -11.50
CA LYS A 155 5.11 -6.37 -11.58
C LYS A 155 4.16 -6.99 -10.57
N VAL A 156 3.30 -7.88 -11.03
CA VAL A 156 2.33 -8.64 -10.21
C VAL A 156 2.53 -10.11 -10.52
N PHE A 157 2.97 -10.87 -9.52
CA PHE A 157 3.21 -12.29 -9.65
C PHE A 157 1.94 -13.10 -9.42
N GLU A 158 1.15 -12.69 -8.42
CA GLU A 158 -0.09 -13.36 -8.04
C GLU A 158 -1.08 -12.33 -7.48
N ASN A 159 -2.36 -12.54 -7.75
CA ASN A 159 -3.46 -11.89 -7.09
C ASN A 159 -4.54 -12.92 -6.80
N LYS A 160 -5.25 -12.75 -5.68
CA LYS A 160 -6.34 -13.65 -5.30
C LYS A 160 -7.42 -12.90 -4.53
N VAL A 161 -8.67 -13.15 -4.90
CA VAL A 161 -9.84 -12.70 -4.15
C VAL A 161 -9.97 -13.53 -2.87
N VAL A 162 -9.96 -12.84 -1.73
CA VAL A 162 -10.15 -13.47 -0.40
C VAL A 162 -11.63 -13.47 -0.04
N SER A 163 -12.30 -12.35 -0.24
CA SER A 163 -13.74 -12.21 -0.05
C SER A 163 -14.23 -11.01 -0.84
N TYR A 164 -15.47 -11.07 -1.29
CA TYR A 164 -16.14 -9.96 -1.93
C TYR A 164 -17.54 -9.81 -1.35
N ASP A 165 -17.75 -8.68 -0.68
CA ASP A 165 -19.02 -8.26 -0.12
C ASP A 165 -19.20 -6.79 -0.47
N PHE A 166 -19.90 -6.53 -1.57
CA PHE A 166 -19.94 -5.21 -2.19
C PHE A 166 -20.37 -4.13 -1.18
N PRO A 167 -19.68 -2.99 -1.09
CA PRO A 167 -18.65 -2.49 -2.03
C PRO A 167 -17.21 -2.90 -1.70
N LEU A 168 -17.01 -3.82 -0.76
CA LEU A 168 -15.70 -4.19 -0.25
C LEU A 168 -15.14 -5.44 -0.94
N LEU A 169 -13.92 -5.31 -1.46
CA LEU A 169 -13.15 -6.40 -2.03
C LEU A 169 -11.87 -6.62 -1.23
N LYS A 170 -11.66 -7.82 -0.72
CA LYS A 170 -10.42 -8.22 -0.05
C LYS A 170 -9.54 -9.01 -0.99
N LEU A 171 -8.27 -8.60 -1.10
CA LEU A 171 -7.28 -9.23 -1.96
C LEU A 171 -6.01 -9.62 -1.18
N THR A 172 -5.40 -10.71 -1.61
CA THR A 172 -3.97 -10.96 -1.39
C THR A 172 -3.21 -10.71 -2.69
N LEU A 173 -2.06 -10.05 -2.59
CA LEU A 173 -1.23 -9.66 -3.73
C LEU A 173 0.23 -10.05 -3.48
N HIS A 174 0.85 -10.70 -4.46
CA HIS A 174 2.29 -10.93 -4.52
C HIS A 174 2.88 -10.09 -5.64
N VAL A 175 3.73 -9.12 -5.30
CA VAL A 175 4.16 -8.07 -6.23
C VAL A 175 5.66 -7.84 -6.18
N GLY A 176 6.20 -7.28 -7.27
CA GLY A 176 7.58 -6.81 -7.31
C GLY A 176 7.81 -5.56 -6.45
N SER A 177 9.08 -5.21 -6.27
CA SER A 177 9.44 -3.96 -5.60
C SER A 177 8.95 -2.75 -6.41
N GLY A 178 8.45 -1.73 -5.70
CA GLY A 178 7.98 -0.49 -6.32
C GLY A 178 6.56 -0.52 -6.89
N THR A 179 5.81 -1.62 -6.69
CA THR A 179 4.37 -1.70 -6.99
C THR A 179 3.55 -0.92 -5.95
N TYR A 180 2.60 -0.10 -6.42
CA TYR A 180 1.70 0.69 -5.58
C TYR A 180 0.34 0.01 -5.51
N ILE A 181 0.00 -0.59 -4.35
CA ILE A 181 -1.29 -1.29 -4.18
C ILE A 181 -2.48 -0.33 -4.33
N ARG A 182 -2.32 0.94 -3.94
CA ARG A 182 -3.31 2.00 -4.15
C ARG A 182 -3.65 2.23 -5.62
N SER A 183 -2.66 2.09 -6.52
CA SER A 183 -2.88 2.18 -7.97
C SER A 183 -3.68 1.00 -8.50
N ILE A 184 -3.52 -0.21 -7.93
CA ILE A 184 -4.32 -1.39 -8.30
C ILE A 184 -5.79 -1.19 -7.91
N GLY A 185 -6.05 -0.75 -6.67
CA GLY A 185 -7.42 -0.50 -6.20
C GLY A 185 -8.13 0.57 -7.03
N TYR A 186 -7.45 1.69 -7.29
CA TYR A 186 -7.97 2.75 -8.15
C TYR A 186 -8.27 2.26 -9.57
N TRP A 187 -7.30 1.59 -10.21
CA TRP A 187 -7.45 1.10 -11.56
C TRP A 187 -8.64 0.13 -11.68
N LEU A 188 -8.74 -0.84 -10.78
CA LEU A 188 -9.84 -1.81 -10.78
C LEU A 188 -11.19 -1.10 -10.65
N GLY A 189 -11.27 -0.10 -9.78
CA GLY A 189 -12.41 0.78 -9.66
C GLY A 189 -12.82 1.45 -10.97
N GLN A 190 -11.84 2.04 -11.67
CA GLN A 190 -12.07 2.73 -12.94
C GLN A 190 -12.55 1.78 -14.05
N GLU A 191 -12.07 0.54 -14.09
CA GLU A 191 -12.52 -0.46 -15.07
C GLU A 191 -14.03 -0.75 -14.99
N PHE A 192 -14.64 -0.54 -13.82
CA PHE A 192 -16.07 -0.72 -13.59
C PHE A 192 -16.83 0.61 -13.42
N GLY A 193 -16.17 1.76 -13.62
CA GLY A 193 -16.77 3.09 -13.42
C GLY A 193 -17.01 3.48 -11.96
N LEU A 194 -16.54 2.68 -11.00
CA LEU A 194 -16.75 2.84 -9.57
C LEU A 194 -15.74 3.83 -8.94
N GLY A 195 -15.79 3.94 -7.62
CA GLY A 195 -14.64 4.41 -6.82
C GLY A 195 -13.56 3.34 -6.73
N GLY A 196 -12.64 3.46 -5.78
CA GLY A 196 -11.57 2.48 -5.61
C GLY A 196 -10.46 3.02 -4.73
N ILE A 197 -10.70 2.99 -3.41
CA ILE A 197 -9.70 3.37 -2.40
C ILE A 197 -9.28 2.16 -1.58
N LEU A 198 -8.07 2.21 -1.02
CA LEU A 198 -7.70 1.24 0.01
C LEU A 198 -8.22 1.71 1.38
N THR A 199 -8.99 0.85 2.04
CA THR A 199 -9.41 1.02 3.43
C THR A 199 -8.52 0.28 4.41
N GLN A 200 -7.82 -0.75 3.92
CA GLN A 200 -6.83 -1.51 4.69
C GLN A 200 -5.67 -1.92 3.79
N LEU A 201 -4.46 -1.87 4.32
CA LEU A 201 -3.26 -2.40 3.66
C LEU A 201 -2.33 -3.00 4.71
N ARG A 202 -1.97 -4.27 4.57
CA ARG A 202 -1.00 -4.95 5.44
C ARG A 202 0.06 -5.62 4.59
N ARG A 203 1.33 -5.27 4.80
CA ARG A 203 2.45 -6.01 4.18
C ARG A 203 2.76 -7.22 5.04
N THR A 204 2.47 -8.42 4.53
CA THR A 204 2.70 -9.66 5.28
C THR A 204 4.11 -10.19 5.08
N SER A 205 4.72 -9.97 3.90
CA SER A 205 6.06 -10.47 3.60
C SER A 205 6.95 -9.50 2.78
N ILE A 206 8.26 -9.71 2.89
CA ILE A 206 9.32 -9.13 2.05
C ILE A 206 10.31 -10.26 1.72
N GLY A 207 10.32 -10.73 0.48
CA GLY A 207 11.08 -11.92 0.08
C GLY A 207 10.82 -13.10 1.02
N LYS A 208 11.87 -13.68 1.59
CA LYS A 208 11.80 -14.80 2.55
C LYS A 208 11.22 -14.44 3.93
N PHE A 209 11.14 -13.15 4.26
CA PHE A 209 10.68 -12.71 5.57
C PHE A 209 9.16 -12.59 5.60
N ASN A 210 8.50 -13.32 6.48
CA ASN A 210 7.06 -13.32 6.65
C ASN A 210 6.69 -13.11 8.12
N LEU A 211 5.82 -12.14 8.41
CA LEU A 211 5.45 -11.82 9.79
C LEU A 211 4.76 -12.97 10.52
N ASN A 212 4.01 -13.80 9.81
CA ASN A 212 3.27 -14.90 10.43
C ASN A 212 4.20 -16.00 10.97
N ASP A 213 5.45 -16.04 10.49
CA ASP A 213 6.47 -17.00 10.90
C ASP A 213 7.38 -16.45 12.02
N MET A 214 7.12 -15.23 12.51
CA MET A 214 7.96 -14.51 13.47
C MET A 214 7.33 -14.48 14.86
N LYS A 215 8.15 -14.74 15.88
CA LYS A 215 7.80 -14.47 17.27
C LYS A 215 8.17 -13.03 17.61
N LEU A 216 7.18 -12.15 17.62
CA LEU A 216 7.38 -10.73 17.89
C LEU A 216 7.39 -10.44 19.39
N GLU A 217 8.28 -9.54 19.79
CA GLU A 217 8.42 -9.05 21.15
C GLU A 217 8.40 -7.52 21.16
N LYS A 218 8.14 -6.93 22.33
CA LYS A 218 8.15 -5.48 22.48
C LYS A 218 9.59 -4.96 22.36
N ILE A 219 9.85 -4.08 21.41
CA ILE A 219 11.16 -3.45 21.20
C ILE A 219 11.26 -2.18 22.05
N GLY A 220 12.00 -2.27 23.15
CA GLY A 220 12.13 -1.19 24.13
C GLY A 220 10.78 -0.77 24.73
N ASP A 221 10.69 0.45 25.24
CA ASP A 221 9.45 0.95 25.86
C ASP A 221 8.45 1.57 24.87
N GLU A 222 8.76 1.54 23.57
CA GLU A 222 8.11 2.34 22.53
C GLU A 222 6.83 1.72 21.92
N GLY A 223 6.40 0.58 22.46
CA GLY A 223 5.20 -0.12 22.03
C GLY A 223 5.26 -0.66 20.60
N LEU A 224 6.46 -0.84 20.04
CA LEU A 224 6.67 -1.51 18.77
C LEU A 224 6.83 -3.01 18.99
N LEU A 225 6.20 -3.83 18.15
CA LEU A 225 6.40 -5.27 18.12
C LEU A 225 7.37 -5.63 17.00
N GLY A 226 8.36 -6.45 17.30
CA GLY A 226 9.36 -6.86 16.34
C GLY A 226 10.28 -7.96 16.84
N CYS A 227 11.21 -8.39 15.99
CA CYS A 227 12.27 -9.32 16.35
C CYS A 227 13.54 -9.03 15.54
N GLU A 228 14.70 -9.50 16.01
CA GLU A 228 15.91 -9.53 15.20
C GLU A 228 15.78 -10.58 14.09
N ILE A 229 16.37 -10.31 12.93
CA ILE A 229 16.36 -11.20 11.77
C ILE A 229 17.74 -11.27 11.12
N GLU A 230 17.99 -12.38 10.41
CA GLU A 230 19.21 -12.62 9.66
C GLU A 230 18.92 -12.78 8.16
N LEU A 231 19.84 -12.27 7.34
CA LEU A 231 19.68 -12.22 5.88
C LEU A 231 20.06 -13.52 5.18
#